data_AF-A0A9W8AXE7-F1
#
_entry.id   AF-A0A9W8AXE7-F1
#
_cell.length_a   1.000
_cell.length_b   1.000
_cell.length_c   1.000
_cell.angle_alpha   90.00
_cell.angle_beta   90.00
_cell.angle_gamma   90.00
#
_symmetry.space_group_name_H-M   'P 1'
#
loop_
_entity.id
_entity.type
_entity.pdbx_description
1 polymer ?
#
loop_
_entity_poly.entity_id
_entity_poly.type
_entity_poly.pdbx_seq_one_letter_code
_entity_poly.pdbx_strand_id
1 'polypeptide(L)'
;MAEQLTQLVIGLNFGSGYSCITILNKDQQPEIIANEDGEHKIATVISFLGEEELYGNQAKAQLVRNARNTVTDFQQLVGVAYSSEWAGRYPNNTVVEKNGKVGFQVEYQGESVVFTADELAEQFLKRLVETAANYVGKPVDGVVMAYPSNYSTAQRQALEAVTRAAGLKVLQLVEEAPSAVLAYGIGQTSTTTNPQDTNVLVVDAGANSTTVSTVTVRGGLYSVVSSVHNDQFHGSAIDKVLQSHFQNEFKRQTKIDITGNARAQAKLAASCEITKRTLSRSNAAPCSVESLADGEDLHATVNRMRFDIMCNKLYSELLATVQKSLEAAHFLPRELDQVVLVGGCTRIPRLQAKLRQVLGDQIPLCMDIEPDEVVAHGCAAQARVWLNSAMTALTSATPLVTPMVTVPLGIQLGDESFTTVIPRNTPLPAVRSVELSTPFTYAFVTVAEGKVETVPKQPQDDDDDDDEIPAIKVHTDRVLGDVVLSDIPADSSVSVSFQLSLDKVLTVVVTEPKSQKSATLTIA
;
A
#
# COMPACT_ATOMS: atom_id res chain seq x y z
N MET A 1 -7.88 37.19 10.33
CA MET A 1 -7.23 36.08 9.61
C MET A 1 -6.41 35.30 10.61
N ALA A 2 -6.51 33.97 10.57
CA ALA A 2 -5.99 32.96 11.53
C ALA A 2 -6.91 32.61 12.72
N GLU A 3 -8.08 32.03 12.42
CA GLU A 3 -8.61 30.94 13.24
C GLU A 3 -8.05 29.64 12.63
N GLN A 4 -6.84 29.26 13.05
CA GLN A 4 -6.19 28.02 12.62
C GLN A 4 -6.88 26.84 13.32
N LEU A 5 -7.51 25.98 12.53
CA LEU A 5 -8.05 24.63 12.81
C LEU A 5 -7.97 24.16 14.29
N THR A 6 -9.08 24.33 15.00
CA THR A 6 -9.26 23.84 16.38
C THR A 6 -9.36 22.31 16.47
N GLN A 7 -9.76 21.63 15.39
CA GLN A 7 -10.01 20.19 15.37
C GLN A 7 -8.72 19.36 15.28
N LEU A 8 -8.53 18.41 16.20
CA LEU A 8 -7.50 17.38 16.14
C LEU A 8 -7.99 16.20 15.32
N VAL A 9 -7.54 16.12 14.07
CA VAL A 9 -7.74 14.92 13.23
C VAL A 9 -6.44 14.14 13.14
N ILE A 10 -6.54 12.83 13.36
CA ILE A 10 -5.40 11.91 13.25
C ILE A 10 -5.51 11.06 11.98
N GLY A 11 -4.36 10.77 11.38
CA GLY A 11 -4.18 9.67 10.43
C GLY A 11 -3.80 8.40 11.19
N LEU A 12 -4.45 7.29 10.88
CA LEU A 12 -4.24 6.03 11.60
C LEU A 12 -4.02 4.86 10.64
N ASN A 13 -2.86 4.22 10.75
CA ASN A 13 -2.65 2.89 10.21
C ASN A 13 -2.92 1.84 11.31
N PHE A 14 -4.00 1.08 11.17
CA PHE A 14 -4.31 -0.05 12.04
C PHE A 14 -3.84 -1.35 11.36
N GLY A 15 -2.53 -1.60 11.44
CA GLY A 15 -1.88 -2.72 10.75
C GLY A 15 -1.88 -4.01 11.57
N SER A 16 -1.66 -5.13 10.89
CA SER A 16 -1.68 -6.47 11.50
C SER A 16 -0.54 -6.74 12.49
N GLY A 17 0.65 -6.20 12.22
CA GLY A 17 1.83 -6.32 13.10
C GLY A 17 2.05 -5.10 13.99
N TYR A 18 1.93 -3.91 13.41
CA TYR A 18 2.13 -2.63 14.08
C TYR A 18 1.09 -1.63 13.60
N SER A 19 0.76 -0.71 14.49
CA SER A 19 -0.06 0.46 14.23
C SER A 19 0.75 1.72 14.44
N CYS A 20 0.41 2.76 13.69
CA CYS A 20 1.11 4.03 13.65
C CYS A 20 0.07 5.16 13.68
N ILE A 21 0.31 6.17 14.51
CA ILE A 21 -0.57 7.34 14.63
C ILE A 21 0.18 8.56 14.11
N THR A 22 -0.44 9.31 13.22
CA THR A 22 0.12 10.54 12.65
C THR A 22 -0.85 11.69 12.90
N ILE A 23 -0.34 12.83 13.33
CA ILE A 23 -1.11 14.07 13.49
C ILE A 23 -0.72 15.07 12.41
N LEU A 24 -1.51 16.13 12.27
CA LEU A 24 -1.09 17.32 11.52
C LEU A 24 -0.50 18.33 12.51
N ASN A 25 0.76 18.71 12.29
CA ASN A 25 1.42 19.71 13.10
C ASN A 25 0.89 21.13 12.79
N LYS A 26 1.46 22.15 13.44
CA LYS A 26 1.04 23.56 13.29
C LYS A 26 1.16 24.08 11.84
N ASP A 27 2.07 23.50 11.07
CA ASP A 27 2.30 23.83 9.65
C ASP A 27 1.51 22.92 8.70
N GLN A 28 0.53 22.18 9.24
CA GLN A 28 -0.28 21.19 8.54
C GLN A 28 0.55 20.11 7.83
N GLN A 29 1.72 19.78 8.37
CA GLN A 29 2.52 18.65 7.89
C GLN A 29 2.26 17.40 8.73
N PRO A 30 2.21 16.21 8.11
CA PRO A 30 2.13 14.95 8.84
C PRO A 30 3.31 14.77 9.81
N GLU A 31 3.01 14.48 11.07
CA GLU A 31 3.98 14.19 12.12
C GLU A 31 3.58 12.89 12.84
N ILE A 32 4.46 11.89 12.79
CA ILE A 32 4.26 10.63 13.53
C ILE A 32 4.41 10.90 15.04
N ILE A 33 3.53 10.31 15.85
CA ILE A 33 3.60 10.44 17.31
C ILE A 33 4.02 9.14 17.97
N ALA A 34 4.65 9.27 19.13
CA ALA A 34 5.04 8.16 19.98
C ALA A 34 3.94 7.80 20.98
N ASN A 35 3.89 6.53 21.39
CA ASN A 35 3.17 6.12 22.59
C ASN A 35 3.90 6.56 23.88
N GLU A 36 3.32 6.21 25.02
CA GLU A 36 3.82 6.51 26.37
C GLU A 36 5.20 5.91 26.63
N ASP A 37 5.57 4.86 25.90
CA ASP A 37 6.87 4.18 25.96
C ASP A 37 7.90 4.75 24.95
N GLY A 38 7.54 5.79 24.18
CA GLY A 38 8.41 6.42 23.20
C GLY A 38 8.48 5.70 21.85
N GLU A 39 7.49 4.87 21.52
CA GLU A 39 7.46 4.03 20.33
C GLU A 39 6.53 4.60 19.25
N HIS A 40 7.05 4.81 18.04
CA HIS A 40 6.23 5.19 16.88
C HIS A 40 5.52 3.99 16.24
N LYS A 41 6.09 2.79 16.44
CA LYS A 41 5.56 1.52 15.92
C LYS A 41 4.99 0.74 17.07
N ILE A 42 3.69 0.90 17.28
CA ILE A 42 2.97 0.32 18.40
C ILE A 42 2.51 -1.07 17.98
N ALA A 43 3.02 -2.14 18.59
CA ALA A 43 2.66 -3.50 18.19
C ALA A 43 1.14 -3.74 18.35
N THR A 44 0.51 -4.32 17.33
CA THR A 44 -0.92 -4.63 17.35
C THR A 44 -1.17 -5.92 18.15
N VAL A 45 -0.97 -5.82 19.46
CA VAL A 45 -0.97 -6.93 20.41
C VAL A 45 -1.66 -6.48 21.71
N ILE A 46 -2.47 -7.37 22.27
CA ILE A 46 -3.06 -7.22 23.61
C ILE A 46 -2.66 -8.44 24.46
N SER A 47 -2.32 -8.22 25.73
CA SER A 47 -2.05 -9.30 26.68
C SER A 47 -2.82 -9.06 27.98
N PHE A 48 -3.44 -10.13 28.50
CA PHE A 48 -4.16 -10.11 29.77
C PHE A 48 -3.27 -10.77 30.84
N LEU A 49 -2.88 -10.00 31.87
CA LEU A 49 -1.96 -10.44 32.91
C LEU A 49 -2.56 -10.16 34.30
N GLY A 50 -3.19 -11.20 34.87
CA GLY A 50 -3.88 -11.06 36.16
C GLY A 50 -5.06 -10.10 36.02
N GLU A 51 -4.96 -8.93 36.66
CA GLU A 51 -5.97 -7.87 36.58
C GLU A 51 -5.63 -6.78 35.55
N GLU A 52 -4.40 -6.80 35.01
CA GLU A 52 -3.90 -5.79 34.08
C GLU A 52 -4.10 -6.18 32.62
N GLU A 53 -4.40 -5.18 31.79
CA GLU A 53 -4.36 -5.27 30.34
C GLU A 53 -3.11 -4.55 29.85
N LEU A 54 -2.25 -5.27 29.13
CA LEU A 54 -1.11 -4.71 28.43
C LEU A 54 -1.45 -4.57 26.95
N TYR A 55 -0.92 -3.53 26.32
CA TYR A 55 -1.04 -3.29 24.88
C TYR A 55 0.33 -2.99 24.27
N GLY A 56 0.39 -2.91 22.95
CA GLY A 56 1.60 -2.45 22.27
C GLY A 56 2.79 -3.39 22.50
N ASN A 57 3.96 -2.80 22.64
CA ASN A 57 5.19 -3.59 22.75
C ASN A 57 5.33 -4.22 24.15
N GLN A 58 4.68 -3.67 25.18
CA GLN A 58 4.57 -4.30 26.50
C GLN A 58 3.81 -5.63 26.42
N ALA A 59 2.68 -5.65 25.70
CA ALA A 59 1.95 -6.89 25.43
C ALA A 59 2.77 -7.86 24.58
N LYS A 60 3.47 -7.35 23.56
CA LYS A 60 4.34 -8.17 22.71
C LYS A 60 5.42 -8.90 23.51
N ALA A 61 5.98 -8.28 24.55
CA ALA A 61 6.96 -8.92 25.43
C ALA A 61 6.42 -10.15 26.17
N GLN A 62 5.08 -10.28 26.29
CA GLN A 62 4.42 -11.39 26.96
C GLN A 62 4.27 -12.65 26.10
N LEU A 63 4.57 -12.59 24.79
CA LEU A 63 4.41 -13.73 23.86
C LEU A 63 5.20 -15.00 24.26
N VAL A 64 6.25 -14.86 25.07
CA VAL A 64 7.05 -16.01 25.54
C VAL A 64 6.50 -16.60 26.84
N ARG A 65 6.06 -15.76 27.78
CA ARG A 65 5.71 -16.18 29.15
C ARG A 65 4.21 -16.39 29.35
N ASN A 66 3.39 -15.66 28.60
CA ASN A 66 1.94 -15.59 28.73
C ASN A 66 1.25 -15.73 27.35
N ALA A 67 1.75 -16.64 26.51
CA ALA A 67 1.31 -16.78 25.12
C ALA A 67 -0.20 -17.03 24.97
N ARG A 68 -0.80 -17.80 25.89
CA ARG A 68 -2.23 -18.14 25.86
C ARG A 68 -3.15 -16.95 26.01
N ASN A 69 -2.73 -15.98 26.83
CA ASN A 69 -3.48 -14.77 27.12
C ASN A 69 -2.95 -13.55 26.36
N THR A 70 -2.10 -13.76 25.35
CA THR A 70 -1.57 -12.70 24.48
C THR A 70 -2.06 -12.92 23.07
N VAL A 71 -2.83 -11.96 22.54
CA VAL A 71 -3.49 -12.06 21.24
C VAL A 71 -2.84 -11.10 20.25
N THR A 72 -2.49 -11.62 19.08
CA THR A 72 -1.89 -10.89 17.95
C THR A 72 -2.76 -11.03 16.71
N ASP A 73 -2.52 -10.24 15.65
CA ASP A 73 -3.14 -10.41 14.32
C ASP A 73 -4.69 -10.33 14.31
N PHE A 74 -5.31 -9.91 15.42
CA PHE A 74 -6.76 -9.80 15.55
C PHE A 74 -7.38 -8.77 14.60
N GLN A 75 -6.59 -7.79 14.13
CA GLN A 75 -7.01 -6.82 13.12
C GLN A 75 -7.58 -7.50 11.87
N GLN A 76 -6.95 -8.56 11.37
CA GLN A 76 -7.40 -9.24 10.15
C GLN A 76 -8.74 -9.95 10.33
N LEU A 77 -9.15 -10.20 11.57
CA LEU A 77 -10.37 -10.92 11.92
C LEU A 77 -11.56 -9.98 12.22
N VAL A 78 -11.36 -8.67 12.15
CA VAL A 78 -12.45 -7.70 12.33
C VAL A 78 -13.54 -7.93 11.29
N GLY A 79 -14.77 -8.16 11.75
CA GLY A 79 -15.91 -8.46 10.88
C GLY A 79 -15.88 -9.84 10.20
N VAL A 80 -14.95 -10.72 10.58
CA VAL A 80 -14.83 -12.08 10.01
C VAL A 80 -15.70 -13.06 10.80
N ALA A 81 -16.46 -13.88 10.07
CA ALA A 81 -17.25 -14.95 10.66
C ALA A 81 -16.37 -16.08 11.20
N TYR A 82 -16.82 -16.73 12.27
CA TYR A 82 -16.11 -17.88 12.81
C TYR A 82 -16.09 -19.06 11.82
N SER A 83 -14.95 -19.73 11.76
CA SER A 83 -14.68 -20.98 11.03
C SER A 83 -13.69 -21.79 11.86
N SER A 84 -13.84 -23.11 11.89
CA SER A 84 -12.96 -24.00 12.66
C SER A 84 -11.51 -23.97 12.18
N GLU A 85 -11.24 -23.49 10.97
CA GLU A 85 -9.90 -23.36 10.42
C GLU A 85 -9.03 -22.33 11.17
N TRP A 86 -9.65 -21.34 11.82
CA TRP A 86 -8.92 -20.28 12.53
C TRP A 86 -8.11 -20.82 13.70
N ALA A 87 -8.55 -21.89 14.36
CA ALA A 87 -7.82 -22.50 15.47
C ALA A 87 -6.40 -22.95 15.06
N GLY A 88 -6.20 -23.41 13.82
CA GLY A 88 -4.89 -23.79 13.31
C GLY A 88 -3.95 -22.61 13.05
N ARG A 89 -4.50 -21.41 12.80
CA ARG A 89 -3.73 -20.19 12.54
C ARG A 89 -3.21 -19.52 13.82
N TYR A 90 -3.86 -19.79 14.96
CA TYR A 90 -3.52 -19.22 16.28
C TYR A 90 -3.20 -20.32 17.30
N PRO A 91 -2.13 -21.13 17.09
CA PRO A 91 -1.87 -22.32 17.90
C PRO A 91 -1.54 -22.03 19.37
N ASN A 92 -1.21 -20.78 19.70
CA ASN A 92 -0.94 -20.36 21.08
C ASN A 92 -2.19 -19.96 21.85
N ASN A 93 -3.31 -19.70 21.18
CA ASN A 93 -4.54 -19.20 21.78
C ASN A 93 -5.69 -20.20 21.61
N THR A 94 -6.64 -20.18 22.54
CA THR A 94 -7.88 -20.94 22.39
C THR A 94 -8.87 -20.10 21.59
N VAL A 95 -9.03 -20.44 20.31
CA VAL A 95 -9.97 -19.77 19.40
C VAL A 95 -11.33 -20.45 19.43
N VAL A 96 -12.39 -19.68 19.67
CA VAL A 96 -13.77 -20.16 19.82
C VAL A 96 -14.74 -19.25 19.06
N GLU A 97 -15.97 -19.71 18.91
CA GLU A 97 -17.06 -18.89 18.38
C GLU A 97 -17.69 -18.06 19.50
N LYS A 98 -17.92 -16.76 19.25
CA LYS A 98 -18.75 -15.90 20.10
C LYS A 98 -19.60 -15.01 19.20
N ASN A 99 -20.92 -15.15 19.28
CA ASN A 99 -21.89 -14.38 18.48
C ASN A 99 -21.65 -14.48 16.96
N GLY A 100 -21.31 -15.66 16.46
CA GLY A 100 -20.98 -15.92 15.04
C GLY A 100 -19.61 -15.40 14.59
N LYS A 101 -18.83 -14.79 15.48
CA LYS A 101 -17.52 -14.19 15.18
C LYS A 101 -16.38 -14.96 15.83
N VAL A 102 -15.17 -14.73 15.31
CA VAL A 102 -13.94 -15.28 15.88
C VAL A 102 -13.67 -14.66 17.25
N GLY A 103 -13.57 -15.51 18.27
CA GLY A 103 -13.26 -15.13 19.64
C GLY A 103 -12.01 -15.83 20.18
N PHE A 104 -11.36 -15.18 21.14
CA PHE A 104 -10.19 -15.65 21.85
C PHE A 104 -10.55 -15.82 23.32
N GLN A 105 -10.40 -17.03 23.82
CA GLN A 105 -10.56 -17.34 25.24
C GLN A 105 -9.24 -17.06 25.97
N VAL A 106 -9.30 -16.22 27.00
CA VAL A 106 -8.18 -15.78 27.82
C VAL A 106 -8.54 -15.87 29.31
N GLU A 107 -7.55 -16.01 30.16
CA GLU A 107 -7.69 -15.85 31.61
C GLU A 107 -7.49 -14.37 31.97
N TYR A 108 -8.53 -13.73 32.48
CA TYR A 108 -8.52 -12.33 32.88
C TYR A 108 -9.31 -12.15 34.18
N GLN A 109 -8.73 -11.43 35.15
CA GLN A 109 -9.32 -11.21 36.48
C GLN A 109 -9.74 -12.50 37.22
N GLY A 110 -8.99 -13.58 37.00
CA GLY A 110 -9.28 -14.88 37.60
C GLY A 110 -10.42 -15.66 36.93
N GLU A 111 -11.01 -15.12 35.86
CA GLU A 111 -12.08 -15.75 35.10
C GLU A 111 -11.63 -16.09 33.68
N SER A 112 -12.27 -17.10 33.09
CA SER A 112 -12.11 -17.42 31.67
C SER A 112 -13.07 -16.55 30.86
N VAL A 113 -12.53 -15.55 30.18
CA VAL A 113 -13.29 -14.58 29.37
C VAL A 113 -13.04 -14.82 27.89
N VAL A 114 -14.07 -14.63 27.07
CA VAL A 114 -13.95 -14.70 25.61
C VAL A 114 -14.13 -13.30 25.03
N PHE A 115 -13.12 -12.80 24.33
CA PHE A 115 -13.18 -11.56 23.55
C PHE A 115 -13.25 -11.88 22.06
N THR A 116 -14.19 -11.28 21.35
CA THR A 116 -14.21 -11.30 19.88
C THR A 116 -13.05 -10.47 19.34
N ALA A 117 -12.62 -10.76 18.10
CA ALA A 117 -11.63 -9.92 17.41
C ALA A 117 -12.07 -8.45 17.31
N ASP A 118 -13.37 -8.20 17.13
CA ASP A 118 -13.95 -6.87 17.12
C ASP A 118 -13.82 -6.15 18.48
N GLU A 119 -14.09 -6.85 19.60
CA GLU A 119 -13.92 -6.29 20.96
C GLU A 119 -12.44 -6.01 21.26
N LEU A 120 -11.52 -6.88 20.83
CA LEU A 120 -10.07 -6.64 20.97
C LEU A 120 -9.62 -5.44 20.14
N ALA A 121 -10.13 -5.30 18.90
CA ALA A 121 -9.85 -4.16 18.06
C ALA A 121 -10.42 -2.85 18.65
N GLU A 122 -11.62 -2.89 19.25
CA GLU A 122 -12.21 -1.74 19.94
C GLU A 122 -11.32 -1.28 21.10
N GLN A 123 -10.92 -2.21 21.97
CA GLN A 123 -10.04 -1.93 23.11
C GLN A 123 -8.70 -1.37 22.64
N PHE A 124 -8.09 -1.98 21.64
CA PHE A 124 -6.81 -1.53 21.10
C PHE A 124 -6.91 -0.12 20.50
N LEU A 125 -7.91 0.12 19.66
CA LEU A 125 -8.12 1.43 19.05
C LEU A 125 -8.35 2.50 20.11
N LYS A 126 -9.15 2.21 21.14
CA LYS A 126 -9.37 3.14 22.26
C LYS A 126 -8.05 3.55 22.93
N ARG A 127 -7.11 2.63 23.12
CA ARG A 127 -5.77 2.96 23.63
C ARG A 127 -5.00 3.87 22.69
N LEU A 128 -5.03 3.63 21.38
CA LEU A 128 -4.38 4.52 20.41
C LEU A 128 -4.96 5.96 20.44
N VAL A 129 -6.27 6.09 20.70
CA VAL A 129 -6.92 7.41 20.88
C VAL A 129 -6.42 8.09 22.13
N GLU A 130 -6.37 7.35 23.25
CA GLU A 130 -5.86 7.86 24.52
C GLU A 130 -4.41 8.34 24.35
N THR A 131 -3.57 7.54 23.69
CA THR A 131 -2.19 7.93 23.32
C THR A 131 -2.15 9.24 22.53
N ALA A 132 -2.95 9.36 21.47
CA ALA A 132 -2.99 10.57 20.65
C ALA A 132 -3.48 11.80 21.43
N ALA A 133 -4.54 11.63 22.24
CA ALA A 133 -5.11 12.70 23.04
C ALA A 133 -4.13 13.17 24.13
N ASN A 134 -3.43 12.23 24.77
CA ASN A 134 -2.42 12.52 25.79
C ASN A 134 -1.20 13.23 25.18
N TYR A 135 -0.73 12.79 24.01
CA TYR A 135 0.40 13.40 23.32
C TYR A 135 0.13 14.87 22.97
N VAL A 136 -1.06 15.17 22.44
CA VAL A 136 -1.43 16.54 22.01
C VAL A 136 -1.98 17.38 23.18
N GLY A 137 -2.48 16.74 24.24
CA GLY A 137 -3.11 17.41 25.39
C GLY A 137 -4.55 17.87 25.16
N LYS A 138 -5.23 17.31 24.14
CA LYS A 138 -6.65 17.60 23.85
C LYS A 138 -7.34 16.37 23.23
N PRO A 139 -8.67 16.25 23.31
CA PRO A 139 -9.41 15.15 22.69
C PRO A 139 -9.21 15.08 21.17
N VAL A 140 -9.26 13.88 20.61
CA VAL A 140 -9.27 13.64 19.16
C VAL A 140 -10.67 13.88 18.61
N ASP A 141 -10.80 14.77 17.62
CA ASP A 141 -12.08 15.14 17.00
C ASP A 141 -12.50 14.22 15.85
N GLY A 142 -11.54 13.52 15.24
CA GLY A 142 -11.81 12.55 14.20
C GLY A 142 -10.58 11.82 13.69
N VAL A 143 -10.83 10.78 12.89
CA VAL A 143 -9.80 9.93 12.31
C VAL A 143 -10.01 9.71 10.82
N VAL A 144 -8.92 9.74 10.06
CA VAL A 144 -8.82 9.10 8.75
C VAL A 144 -8.03 7.82 8.94
N MET A 145 -8.60 6.68 8.57
CA MET A 145 -8.01 5.37 8.83
C MET A 145 -7.86 4.56 7.54
N ALA A 146 -6.72 3.88 7.40
CA ALA A 146 -6.48 2.98 6.29
C ALA A 146 -7.11 1.59 6.52
N TYR A 147 -7.50 0.92 5.44
CA TYR A 147 -7.88 -0.49 5.44
C TYR A 147 -7.20 -1.26 4.28
N PRO A 148 -6.93 -2.56 4.47
CA PRO A 148 -6.38 -3.42 3.42
C PRO A 148 -7.33 -3.57 2.22
N SER A 149 -6.81 -3.54 1.00
CA SER A 149 -7.61 -3.63 -0.23
C SER A 149 -8.40 -4.94 -0.37
N ASN A 150 -8.00 -6.00 0.33
CA ASN A 150 -8.71 -7.29 0.36
C ASN A 150 -9.90 -7.32 1.35
N TYR A 151 -10.15 -6.25 2.10
CA TYR A 151 -11.30 -6.19 3.01
C TYR A 151 -12.62 -6.17 2.24
N SER A 152 -13.53 -7.06 2.64
CA SER A 152 -14.90 -7.05 2.15
C SER A 152 -15.66 -5.80 2.62
N THR A 153 -16.78 -5.49 1.98
CA THR A 153 -17.70 -4.43 2.44
C THR A 153 -18.15 -4.65 3.89
N ALA A 154 -18.38 -5.90 4.30
CA ALA A 154 -18.74 -6.24 5.67
C ALA A 154 -17.60 -5.94 6.66
N GLN A 155 -16.35 -6.26 6.31
CA GLN A 155 -15.19 -5.94 7.16
C GLN A 155 -14.95 -4.44 7.27
N ARG A 156 -15.13 -3.67 6.19
CA ARG A 156 -15.03 -2.20 6.23
C ARG A 156 -16.09 -1.58 7.14
N GLN A 157 -17.33 -2.06 7.06
CA GLN A 157 -18.40 -1.63 7.96
C GLN A 157 -18.13 -2.03 9.41
N ALA A 158 -17.58 -3.23 9.65
CA ALA A 158 -17.19 -3.68 10.98
C ALA A 158 -16.05 -2.82 11.55
N LEU A 159 -15.02 -2.53 10.75
CA LEU A 159 -13.92 -1.64 11.14
C LEU A 159 -14.43 -0.25 11.50
N GLU A 160 -15.33 0.32 10.69
CA GLU A 160 -15.95 1.61 11.01
C GLU A 160 -16.77 1.55 12.32
N ALA A 161 -17.55 0.49 12.52
CA ALA A 161 -18.37 0.30 13.72
C ALA A 161 -17.51 0.17 14.99
N VAL A 162 -16.47 -0.67 14.94
CA VAL A 162 -15.50 -0.87 16.02
C VAL A 162 -14.76 0.43 16.34
N THR A 163 -14.36 1.19 15.31
CA THR A 163 -13.69 2.49 15.50
C THR A 163 -14.62 3.49 16.18
N ARG A 164 -15.90 3.54 15.81
CA ARG A 164 -16.90 4.38 16.49
C ARG A 164 -17.15 3.95 17.93
N ALA A 165 -17.19 2.64 18.19
CA ALA A 165 -17.34 2.09 19.54
C ALA A 165 -16.15 2.46 20.44
N ALA A 166 -14.94 2.54 19.87
CA ALA A 166 -13.74 3.03 20.54
C ALA A 166 -13.76 4.55 20.85
N GLY A 167 -14.83 5.27 20.50
CA GLY A 167 -15.01 6.69 20.77
C GLY A 167 -14.48 7.62 19.68
N LEU A 168 -14.12 7.09 18.50
CA LEU A 168 -13.60 7.87 17.38
C LEU A 168 -14.67 8.22 16.36
N LYS A 169 -14.73 9.50 15.98
CA LYS A 169 -15.47 9.92 14.78
C LYS A 169 -14.66 9.56 13.53
N VAL A 170 -15.08 8.53 12.81
CA VAL A 170 -14.50 8.17 11.51
C VAL A 170 -14.88 9.23 10.49
N LEU A 171 -13.91 10.03 10.05
CA LEU A 171 -14.11 11.03 9.00
C LEU A 171 -14.06 10.39 7.63
N GLN A 172 -13.13 9.45 7.43
CA GLN A 172 -12.97 8.72 6.20
C GLN A 172 -12.20 7.42 6.41
N LEU A 173 -12.67 6.34 5.80
CA LEU A 173 -11.88 5.14 5.56
C LEU A 173 -11.23 5.22 4.18
N VAL A 174 -9.95 4.92 4.08
CA VAL A 174 -9.16 4.95 2.84
C VAL A 174 -8.42 3.65 2.62
N GLU A 175 -8.10 3.31 1.38
CA GLU A 175 -7.26 2.14 1.09
C GLU A 175 -5.79 2.43 1.40
N GLU A 176 -5.07 1.42 1.89
CA GLU A 176 -3.63 1.50 2.22
C GLU A 176 -2.79 1.97 1.02
N ALA A 177 -2.99 1.38 -0.16
CA ALA A 177 -2.15 1.66 -1.32
C ALA A 177 -2.26 3.10 -1.84
N PRO A 178 -3.46 3.66 -2.14
CA PRO A 178 -3.61 5.07 -2.46
C PRO A 178 -3.08 6.00 -1.37
N SER A 179 -3.29 5.65 -0.09
CA SER A 179 -2.76 6.43 1.03
C SER A 179 -1.23 6.49 1.00
N ALA A 180 -0.58 5.36 0.70
CA ALA A 180 0.87 5.31 0.56
C ALA A 180 1.38 6.20 -0.59
N VAL A 181 0.70 6.21 -1.73
CA VAL A 181 1.05 7.10 -2.85
C VAL A 181 0.87 8.58 -2.45
N LEU A 182 -0.20 8.89 -1.74
CA LEU A 182 -0.50 10.24 -1.22
C LEU A 182 0.54 10.73 -0.20
N ALA A 183 1.10 9.82 0.60
CA ALA A 183 2.13 10.15 1.59
C ALA A 183 3.38 10.78 0.96
N TYR A 184 3.74 10.33 -0.24
CA TYR A 184 4.86 10.86 -1.03
C TYR A 184 4.50 12.10 -1.86
N GLY A 185 3.24 12.58 -1.79
CA GLY A 185 2.78 13.72 -2.58
C GLY A 185 2.75 13.46 -4.09
N ILE A 186 2.82 12.18 -4.52
CA ILE A 186 2.83 11.80 -5.93
C ILE A 186 1.52 12.24 -6.57
N GLY A 187 1.61 13.00 -7.66
CA GLY A 187 0.46 13.58 -8.36
C GLY A 187 -0.19 14.79 -7.67
N GLN A 188 0.41 15.36 -6.61
CA GLN A 188 -0.05 16.62 -5.99
C GLN A 188 0.56 17.89 -6.60
N THR A 189 1.71 17.80 -7.28
CA THR A 189 2.41 18.95 -7.85
C THR A 189 1.74 19.43 -9.14
N SER A 190 0.88 20.43 -9.01
CA SER A 190 0.35 21.22 -10.13
C SER A 190 1.30 22.38 -10.44
N THR A 191 2.20 22.19 -11.40
CA THR A 191 2.78 23.33 -12.13
C THR A 191 2.29 23.27 -13.56
N THR A 192 1.33 24.15 -13.86
CA THR A 192 0.87 24.56 -15.20
C THR A 192 0.25 23.47 -16.08
N THR A 193 -1.05 23.65 -16.35
CA THR A 193 -1.84 23.06 -17.45
C THR A 193 -2.14 21.56 -17.47
N ASN A 194 -1.42 20.68 -16.76
CA ASN A 194 -1.88 19.30 -16.48
C ASN A 194 -1.22 18.77 -15.20
N PRO A 195 -1.99 18.27 -14.20
CA PRO A 195 -1.42 17.44 -13.14
C PRO A 195 -0.77 16.21 -13.79
N GLN A 196 0.48 15.88 -13.43
CA GLN A 196 1.18 14.75 -14.02
C GLN A 196 0.39 13.46 -13.76
N ASP A 197 -0.11 12.86 -14.84
CA ASP A 197 -0.68 11.52 -14.80
C ASP A 197 0.47 10.55 -14.49
N THR A 198 0.32 9.74 -13.44
CA THR A 198 1.40 8.87 -12.93
C THR A 198 0.90 7.45 -12.67
N ASN A 199 1.70 6.45 -12.97
CA ASN A 199 1.48 5.04 -12.67
C ASN A 199 2.46 4.59 -11.57
N VAL A 200 1.91 4.07 -10.49
CA VAL A 200 2.68 3.71 -9.29
C VAL A 200 2.43 2.26 -8.93
N LEU A 201 3.49 1.51 -8.68
CA LEU A 201 3.40 0.19 -8.07
C LEU A 201 3.61 0.33 -6.57
N VAL A 202 2.63 -0.06 -5.76
CA VAL A 202 2.76 -0.11 -4.30
C VAL A 202 3.05 -1.54 -3.89
N VAL A 203 4.18 -1.77 -3.23
CA VAL A 203 4.55 -3.06 -2.64
C VAL A 203 4.45 -2.92 -1.13
N ASP A 204 3.34 -3.38 -0.55
CA ASP A 204 3.12 -3.41 0.89
C ASP A 204 3.45 -4.79 1.44
N ALA A 205 4.63 -4.91 2.07
CA ALA A 205 5.10 -6.15 2.67
C ALA A 205 5.22 -6.01 4.20
N GLY A 206 4.15 -6.39 4.90
CA GLY A 206 4.01 -6.32 6.34
C GLY A 206 4.50 -7.56 7.09
N ALA A 207 4.04 -7.70 8.34
CA ALA A 207 4.39 -8.82 9.20
C ALA A 207 3.71 -10.14 8.79
N ASN A 208 2.41 -10.07 8.49
CA ASN A 208 1.57 -11.25 8.27
C ASN A 208 0.91 -11.30 6.90
N SER A 209 1.09 -10.26 6.07
CA SER A 209 0.50 -10.16 4.75
C SER A 209 1.40 -9.34 3.84
N THR A 210 1.29 -9.61 2.54
CA THR A 210 1.80 -8.72 1.50
C THR A 210 0.73 -8.45 0.47
N THR A 211 0.62 -7.20 0.03
CA THR A 211 -0.27 -6.79 -1.05
C THR A 211 0.54 -5.99 -2.06
N VAL A 212 0.40 -6.34 -3.34
CA VAL A 212 0.96 -5.55 -4.44
C VAL A 212 -0.18 -4.91 -5.21
N SER A 213 -0.17 -3.58 -5.28
CA SER A 213 -1.21 -2.81 -5.97
C SER A 213 -0.62 -1.92 -7.06
N THR A 214 -1.29 -1.84 -8.20
CA THR A 214 -1.02 -0.80 -9.19
C THR A 214 -2.02 0.34 -9.00
N VAL A 215 -1.50 1.54 -8.82
CA VAL A 215 -2.28 2.75 -8.57
C VAL A 215 -2.00 3.73 -9.69
N THR A 216 -3.04 4.32 -10.25
CA THR A 216 -2.93 5.42 -11.19
C THR A 216 -3.35 6.71 -10.52
N VAL A 217 -2.58 7.77 -10.75
CA VAL A 217 -2.93 9.11 -10.31
C VAL A 217 -3.27 9.91 -11.55
N ARG A 218 -4.50 10.41 -11.61
CA ARG A 218 -5.03 11.17 -12.74
C ARG A 218 -5.82 12.35 -12.21
N GLY A 219 -5.37 13.58 -12.47
CA GLY A 219 -6.13 14.75 -12.01
C GLY A 219 -6.33 14.84 -10.48
N GLY A 220 -5.38 14.31 -9.70
CA GLY A 220 -5.51 14.20 -8.24
C GLY A 220 -6.43 13.07 -7.75
N LEU A 221 -6.99 12.25 -8.66
CA LEU A 221 -7.70 11.02 -8.31
C LEU A 221 -6.72 9.86 -8.25
N TYR A 222 -6.71 9.15 -7.12
CA TYR A 222 -5.89 7.97 -6.89
C TYR A 222 -6.77 6.74 -7.09
N SER A 223 -6.50 5.96 -8.13
CA SER A 223 -7.33 4.84 -8.54
C SER A 223 -6.52 3.54 -8.52
N VAL A 224 -6.98 2.58 -7.71
CA VAL A 224 -6.42 1.22 -7.72
C VAL A 224 -6.90 0.51 -8.97
N VAL A 225 -5.96 0.09 -9.82
CA VAL A 225 -6.24 -0.63 -11.08
C VAL A 225 -6.22 -2.13 -10.83
N SER A 226 -5.20 -2.61 -10.12
CA SER A 226 -5.10 -3.99 -9.69
C SER A 226 -4.57 -4.06 -8.27
N SER A 227 -4.97 -5.11 -7.54
CA SER A 227 -4.45 -5.43 -6.22
C SER A 227 -4.39 -6.95 -6.08
N VAL A 228 -3.20 -7.47 -5.76
CA VAL A 228 -2.95 -8.90 -5.61
C VAL A 228 -2.41 -9.16 -4.21
N HIS A 229 -3.14 -9.98 -3.46
CA HIS A 229 -2.76 -10.39 -2.12
C HIS A 229 -1.85 -11.62 -2.14
N ASN A 230 -0.87 -11.67 -1.23
CA ASN A 230 0.09 -12.75 -1.08
C ASN A 230 0.24 -13.13 0.40
N ASP A 231 -0.27 -14.30 0.76
CA ASP A 231 -0.17 -14.90 2.09
C ASP A 231 1.13 -15.70 2.32
N GLN A 232 1.99 -15.83 1.30
CA GLN A 232 3.22 -16.64 1.36
C GLN A 232 4.45 -15.78 1.69
N PHE A 233 4.58 -14.60 1.09
CA PHE A 233 5.66 -13.67 1.40
C PHE A 233 5.21 -12.70 2.48
N HIS A 234 5.76 -12.80 3.69
CA HIS A 234 5.54 -11.83 4.76
C HIS A 234 6.60 -12.02 5.86
N GLY A 235 6.68 -11.07 6.81
CA GLY A 235 7.70 -11.05 7.86
C GLY A 235 7.76 -12.33 8.69
N SER A 236 6.62 -12.86 9.12
CA SER A 236 6.53 -14.08 9.92
C SER A 236 6.96 -15.33 9.14
N ALA A 237 6.75 -15.39 7.82
CA ALA A 237 7.28 -16.48 6.99
C ALA A 237 8.81 -16.45 6.91
N ILE A 238 9.40 -15.26 6.79
CA ILE A 238 10.84 -15.07 6.81
C ILE A 238 11.41 -15.44 8.18
N ASP A 239 10.73 -15.07 9.27
CA ASP A 239 11.14 -15.45 10.63
C ASP A 239 11.13 -16.97 10.81
N LYS A 240 10.14 -17.69 10.24
CA LYS A 240 10.10 -19.17 10.26
C LYS A 240 11.28 -19.82 9.53
N VAL A 241 11.79 -19.21 8.45
CA VAL A 241 12.99 -19.69 7.75
C VAL A 241 14.20 -19.62 8.67
N LEU A 242 14.38 -18.49 9.38
CA LEU A 242 15.46 -18.33 10.37
C LEU A 242 15.28 -19.27 11.57
N GLN A 243 14.06 -19.40 12.10
CA GLN A 243 13.75 -20.32 13.20
C GLN A 243 14.14 -21.76 12.82
N SER A 244 13.73 -22.22 11.63
CA SER A 244 14.08 -23.56 11.14
C SER A 244 15.59 -23.75 11.02
N HIS A 245 16.32 -22.73 10.54
CA HIS A 245 17.77 -22.77 10.46
C HIS A 245 18.43 -22.92 11.83
N PHE A 246 18.07 -22.07 12.79
CA PHE A 246 18.67 -22.07 14.12
C PHE A 246 18.21 -23.23 14.99
N GLN A 247 16.99 -23.73 14.80
CA GLN A 247 16.51 -24.95 15.44
C GLN A 247 17.35 -26.16 15.02
N ASN A 248 17.64 -26.29 13.72
CA ASN A 248 18.49 -27.37 13.22
C ASN A 248 19.93 -27.23 13.71
N GLU A 249 20.44 -26.00 13.78
CA GLU A 249 21.76 -25.70 14.34
C GLU A 249 21.84 -26.11 15.82
N PHE A 250 20.86 -25.70 16.63
CA PHE A 250 20.77 -26.08 18.05
C PHE A 250 20.72 -27.60 18.21
N LYS A 251 19.81 -28.28 17.50
CA LYS A 251 19.69 -29.74 17.53
C LYS A 251 21.00 -30.43 17.11
N ARG A 252 21.74 -29.87 16.15
CA ARG A 252 23.04 -30.43 15.73
C ARG A 252 24.07 -30.33 16.86
N GLN A 253 24.14 -29.20 17.55
CA GLN A 253 25.10 -28.90 18.60
C GLN A 253 24.79 -29.65 19.92
N THR A 254 23.53 -29.59 20.37
CA THR A 254 23.12 -30.09 21.70
C THR A 254 22.43 -31.45 21.68
N LYS A 255 22.01 -31.92 20.49
CA LYS A 255 21.14 -33.10 20.29
C LYS A 255 19.71 -32.96 20.84
N ILE A 256 19.32 -31.76 21.25
CA ILE A 256 17.99 -31.46 21.81
C ILE A 256 17.04 -31.01 20.69
N ASP A 257 15.83 -31.58 20.65
CA ASP A 257 14.79 -31.20 19.70
C ASP A 257 13.72 -30.33 20.37
N ILE A 258 13.62 -29.07 19.95
CA ILE A 258 12.66 -28.10 20.48
C ILE A 258 11.34 -28.05 19.70
N THR A 259 11.11 -28.92 18.72
CA THR A 259 9.88 -28.90 17.88
C THR A 259 8.60 -28.92 18.72
N GLY A 260 8.57 -29.75 19.77
CA GLY A 260 7.41 -29.88 20.67
C GLY A 260 7.37 -28.87 21.82
N ASN A 261 8.38 -28.00 21.97
CA ASN A 261 8.48 -27.07 23.09
C ASN A 261 8.03 -25.66 22.68
N ALA A 262 6.74 -25.36 22.89
CA ALA A 262 6.13 -24.08 22.52
C ALA A 262 6.87 -22.86 23.11
N ARG A 263 7.37 -22.97 24.35
CA ARG A 263 8.10 -21.87 24.99
C ARG A 263 9.47 -21.64 24.35
N ALA A 264 10.21 -22.71 24.04
CA ALA A 264 11.48 -22.61 23.33
C ALA A 264 11.29 -22.04 21.92
N GLN A 265 10.25 -22.47 21.20
CA GLN A 265 9.88 -21.93 19.90
C GLN A 265 9.56 -20.44 19.98
N ALA A 266 8.80 -20.00 20.97
CA ALA A 266 8.49 -18.58 21.17
C ALA A 266 9.75 -17.74 21.47
N LYS A 267 10.66 -18.23 22.33
CA LYS A 267 11.95 -17.58 22.57
C LYS A 267 12.78 -17.44 21.29
N LEU A 268 12.88 -18.53 20.52
CA LEU A 268 13.64 -18.55 19.27
C LEU A 268 13.02 -17.61 18.23
N ALA A 269 11.69 -17.58 18.11
CA ALA A 269 10.97 -16.68 17.22
C ALA A 269 11.29 -15.20 17.51
N ALA A 270 11.27 -14.80 18.79
CA ALA A 270 11.60 -13.43 19.19
C ALA A 270 13.05 -13.06 18.81
N SER A 271 14.02 -13.95 19.04
CA SER A 271 15.41 -13.73 18.64
C SER A 271 15.59 -13.69 17.12
N CYS A 272 14.86 -14.52 16.37
CA CYS A 272 14.90 -14.54 14.91
C CYS A 272 14.37 -13.23 14.30
N GLU A 273 13.33 -12.62 14.85
CA GLU A 273 12.83 -11.31 14.39
C GLU A 273 13.91 -10.22 14.56
N ILE A 274 14.60 -10.20 15.71
CA ILE A 274 15.72 -9.27 15.97
C ILE A 274 16.89 -9.54 15.00
N THR A 275 17.21 -10.82 14.79
CA THR A 275 18.27 -11.25 13.86
C THR A 275 17.96 -10.77 12.43
N LYS A 276 16.73 -10.99 11.94
CA LYS A 276 16.24 -10.52 10.64
C LYS A 276 16.41 -9.00 10.48
N ARG A 277 15.93 -8.22 11.46
CA ARG A 277 16.04 -6.75 11.44
C ARG A 277 17.49 -6.29 11.41
N THR A 278 18.37 -7.00 12.11
CA THR A 278 19.82 -6.72 12.12
C THR A 278 20.42 -7.00 10.75
N LEU A 279 20.04 -8.09 10.09
CA LEU A 279 20.49 -8.44 8.73
C LEU A 279 20.07 -7.43 7.66
N SER A 280 18.97 -6.70 7.85
CA SER A 280 18.59 -5.60 6.95
C SER A 280 19.59 -4.44 6.97
N ARG A 281 20.36 -4.28 8.06
CA ARG A 281 21.34 -3.20 8.23
C ARG A 281 22.80 -3.68 8.17
N SER A 282 23.06 -4.90 8.61
CA SER A 282 24.39 -5.49 8.73
C SER A 282 24.55 -6.73 7.86
N ASN A 283 25.79 -7.05 7.46
CA ASN A 283 26.09 -8.24 6.64
C ASN A 283 26.08 -9.55 7.43
N ALA A 284 26.04 -9.51 8.76
CA ALA A 284 25.86 -10.64 9.64
C ALA A 284 25.11 -10.23 10.90
N ALA A 285 24.46 -11.20 11.55
CA ALA A 285 23.72 -10.98 12.79
C ALA A 285 23.83 -12.20 13.72
N PRO A 286 24.03 -11.98 15.02
CA PRO A 286 23.94 -13.05 16.01
C PRO A 286 22.47 -13.39 16.28
N CYS A 287 22.22 -14.66 16.58
CA CYS A 287 20.99 -15.15 17.20
C CYS A 287 21.39 -15.80 18.52
N SER A 288 20.93 -15.26 19.63
CA SER A 288 21.31 -15.70 20.97
C SER A 288 20.11 -15.82 21.87
N VAL A 289 19.95 -17.00 22.49
CA VAL A 289 18.83 -17.30 23.37
C VAL A 289 19.35 -18.06 24.58
N GLU A 290 19.23 -17.44 25.75
CA GLU A 290 19.57 -18.06 27.03
C GLU A 290 18.53 -19.12 27.43
N SER A 291 19.03 -20.26 27.90
CA SER A 291 18.29 -21.42 28.35
C SER A 291 17.17 -21.75 27.36
N LEU A 292 17.54 -21.98 26.10
CA LEU A 292 16.58 -22.23 25.03
C LEU A 292 15.79 -23.51 25.33
N ALA A 293 16.49 -24.59 25.69
CA ALA A 293 15.90 -25.84 26.16
C ALA A 293 16.87 -26.62 27.06
N ASP A 294 16.33 -27.30 28.08
CA ASP A 294 17.06 -28.14 29.05
C ASP A 294 18.33 -27.53 29.66
N GLY A 295 18.34 -26.20 29.85
CA GLY A 295 19.48 -25.46 30.39
C GLY A 295 20.55 -25.08 29.36
N GLU A 296 20.45 -25.56 28.12
CA GLU A 296 21.37 -25.24 27.04
C GLU A 296 21.03 -23.91 26.36
N ASP A 297 22.05 -23.12 26.10
CA ASP A 297 21.97 -21.85 25.38
C ASP A 297 22.08 -22.06 23.87
N LEU A 298 21.47 -21.16 23.10
CA LEU A 298 21.79 -21.01 21.68
C LEU A 298 22.66 -19.78 21.49
N HIS A 299 23.85 -19.96 20.91
CA HIS A 299 24.68 -18.86 20.40
C HIS A 299 25.14 -19.19 18.98
N ALA A 300 24.52 -18.55 18.00
CA ALA A 300 24.84 -18.74 16.59
C ALA A 300 24.90 -17.40 15.85
N THR A 301 25.54 -17.39 14.68
CA THR A 301 25.57 -16.21 13.80
C THR A 301 25.22 -16.64 12.39
N VAL A 302 24.48 -15.79 11.67
CA VAL A 302 24.16 -15.99 10.25
C VAL A 302 24.60 -14.75 9.47
N ASN A 303 25.13 -14.96 8.26
CA ASN A 303 25.44 -13.87 7.35
C ASN A 303 24.29 -13.62 6.35
N ARG A 304 24.24 -12.41 5.79
CA ARG A 304 23.19 -11.96 4.87
C ARG A 304 23.10 -12.83 3.63
N MET A 305 24.24 -13.25 3.06
CA MET A 305 24.27 -14.13 1.90
C MET A 305 23.55 -15.46 2.17
N ARG A 306 23.82 -16.09 3.32
CA ARG A 306 23.16 -17.33 3.72
C ARG A 306 21.67 -17.12 3.98
N PHE A 307 21.31 -16.04 4.65
CA PHE A 307 19.91 -15.65 4.85
C PHE A 307 19.16 -15.49 3.52
N ASP A 308 19.75 -14.78 2.57
CA ASP A 308 19.14 -14.54 1.26
C ASP A 308 18.96 -15.83 0.46
N ILE A 309 19.94 -16.75 0.51
CA ILE A 309 19.82 -18.07 -0.11
C ILE A 309 18.62 -18.84 0.47
N MET A 310 18.45 -18.80 1.80
CA MET A 310 17.33 -19.49 2.46
C MET A 310 15.97 -18.85 2.13
N CYS A 311 15.93 -17.54 1.89
CA CYS A 311 14.71 -16.81 1.56
C CYS A 311 14.39 -16.76 0.07
N ASN A 312 15.23 -17.33 -0.81
CA ASN A 312 15.07 -17.23 -2.27
C ASN A 312 13.68 -17.62 -2.78
N LYS A 313 13.09 -18.72 -2.25
CA LYS A 313 11.74 -19.13 -2.62
C LYS A 313 10.71 -18.04 -2.30
N LEU A 314 10.78 -17.47 -1.10
CA LEU A 314 9.89 -16.39 -0.67
C LEU A 314 10.04 -15.16 -1.57
N TYR A 315 11.27 -14.76 -1.91
CA TYR A 315 11.48 -13.65 -2.83
C TYR A 315 10.86 -13.90 -4.21
N SER A 316 10.97 -15.13 -4.74
CA SER A 316 10.33 -15.48 -6.01
C SER A 316 8.80 -15.39 -5.96
N GLU A 317 8.17 -15.77 -4.84
CA GLU A 317 6.72 -15.60 -4.64
C GLU A 317 6.30 -14.12 -4.70
N LEU A 318 7.09 -13.22 -4.11
CA LEU A 318 6.80 -11.79 -4.23
C LEU A 318 6.92 -11.29 -5.68
N LEU A 319 7.98 -11.66 -6.39
CA LEU A 319 8.16 -11.24 -7.78
C LEU A 319 7.04 -11.77 -8.69
N ALA A 320 6.58 -13.00 -8.46
CA ALA A 320 5.40 -13.53 -9.15
C ALA A 320 4.14 -12.73 -8.84
N THR A 321 4.00 -12.19 -7.64
CA THR A 321 2.87 -11.33 -7.24
C THR A 321 2.94 -9.97 -7.92
N VAL A 322 4.14 -9.39 -8.03
CA VAL A 322 4.39 -8.16 -8.80
C VAL A 322 4.00 -8.35 -10.26
N GLN A 323 4.45 -9.44 -10.87
CA GLN A 323 4.11 -9.76 -12.26
C GLN A 323 2.59 -9.90 -12.46
N LYS A 324 1.91 -10.65 -11.59
CA LYS A 324 0.44 -10.79 -11.62
C LYS A 324 -0.29 -9.46 -11.50
N SER A 325 0.21 -8.55 -10.64
CA SER A 325 -0.40 -7.23 -10.46
C SER A 325 -0.25 -6.38 -11.74
N LEU A 326 0.92 -6.41 -12.38
CA LEU A 326 1.15 -5.71 -13.65
C LEU A 326 0.30 -6.30 -14.78
N GLU A 327 0.21 -7.63 -14.89
CA GLU A 327 -0.62 -8.31 -15.88
C GLU A 327 -2.11 -7.96 -15.70
N ALA A 328 -2.61 -7.97 -14.47
CA ALA A 328 -3.99 -7.59 -14.15
C ALA A 328 -4.28 -6.11 -14.45
N ALA A 329 -3.26 -5.25 -14.39
CA ALA A 329 -3.36 -3.84 -14.78
C ALA A 329 -3.12 -3.59 -16.28
N HIS A 330 -2.78 -4.65 -17.02
CA HIS A 330 -2.27 -4.61 -18.39
C HIS A 330 -1.02 -3.74 -18.58
N PHE A 331 -0.25 -3.52 -17.52
CA PHE A 331 0.95 -2.68 -17.50
C PHE A 331 2.20 -3.48 -17.84
N LEU A 332 3.07 -2.87 -18.65
CA LEU A 332 4.46 -3.26 -18.78
C LEU A 332 5.28 -2.56 -17.68
N PRO A 333 6.38 -3.16 -17.18
CA PRO A 333 7.19 -2.56 -16.12
C PRO A 333 7.61 -1.11 -16.41
N ARG A 334 7.99 -0.80 -17.65
CA ARG A 334 8.43 0.54 -18.09
C ARG A 334 7.34 1.60 -18.15
N GLU A 335 6.07 1.24 -17.94
CA GLU A 335 4.99 2.21 -17.80
C GLU A 335 4.80 2.69 -16.37
N LEU A 336 5.48 2.06 -15.40
CA LEU A 336 5.50 2.55 -14.04
C LEU A 336 6.47 3.72 -13.95
N ASP A 337 6.01 4.80 -13.35
CA ASP A 337 6.84 5.97 -13.09
C ASP A 337 7.61 5.82 -11.77
N GLN A 338 7.00 5.16 -10.77
CA GLN A 338 7.57 5.02 -9.43
C GLN A 338 7.09 3.72 -8.76
N VAL A 339 7.88 3.23 -7.79
CA VAL A 339 7.48 2.14 -6.89
C VAL A 339 7.49 2.64 -5.46
N VAL A 340 6.39 2.49 -4.74
CA VAL A 340 6.29 2.84 -3.32
C VAL A 340 6.44 1.59 -2.47
N LEU A 341 7.42 1.60 -1.55
CA LEU A 341 7.66 0.50 -0.63
C LEU A 341 6.99 0.79 0.72
N VAL A 342 6.12 -0.13 1.14
CA VAL A 342 5.34 -0.04 2.39
C VAL A 342 5.59 -1.28 3.23
N GLY A 343 5.60 -1.13 4.55
CA GLY A 343 5.73 -2.23 5.49
C GLY A 343 7.17 -2.70 5.71
N GLY A 344 7.46 -3.14 6.93
CA GLY A 344 8.84 -3.31 7.37
C GLY A 344 9.67 -4.38 6.66
N CYS A 345 9.07 -5.32 5.93
CA CYS A 345 9.82 -6.32 5.16
C CYS A 345 10.49 -5.73 3.91
N THR A 346 10.03 -4.57 3.44
CA THR A 346 10.63 -3.88 2.30
C THR A 346 12.03 -3.33 2.57
N ARG A 347 12.46 -3.29 3.84
CA ARG A 347 13.83 -2.92 4.23
C ARG A 347 14.88 -3.98 3.88
N ILE A 348 14.48 -5.17 3.45
CA ILE A 348 15.41 -6.25 3.12
C ILE A 348 16.15 -5.87 1.82
N PRO A 349 17.49 -5.68 1.84
CA PRO A 349 18.21 -5.17 0.67
C PRO A 349 18.10 -6.07 -0.56
N ARG A 350 18.09 -7.40 -0.36
CA ARG A 350 17.93 -8.37 -1.45
C ARG A 350 16.57 -8.27 -2.14
N LEU A 351 15.53 -7.89 -1.40
CA LEU A 351 14.21 -7.67 -1.96
C LEU A 351 14.21 -6.46 -2.90
N GLN A 352 14.77 -5.34 -2.44
CA GLN A 352 14.89 -4.12 -3.23
C GLN A 352 15.72 -4.34 -4.49
N ALA A 353 16.84 -5.09 -4.39
CA ALA A 353 17.66 -5.45 -5.54
C ALA A 353 16.89 -6.31 -6.56
N LYS A 354 16.11 -7.28 -6.09
CA LYS A 354 15.26 -8.12 -6.95
C LYS A 354 14.13 -7.34 -7.62
N LEU A 355 13.52 -6.38 -6.93
CA LEU A 355 12.52 -5.48 -7.51
C LEU A 355 13.14 -4.64 -8.62
N ARG A 356 14.32 -4.05 -8.39
CA ARG A 356 15.06 -3.32 -9.43
C ARG A 356 15.40 -4.19 -10.63
N GLN A 357 15.83 -5.43 -10.41
CA GLN A 357 16.12 -6.37 -11.50
C GLN A 357 14.89 -6.65 -12.38
N VAL A 358 13.70 -6.78 -11.79
CA VAL A 358 12.46 -7.11 -12.54
C VAL A 358 11.81 -5.88 -13.16
N LEU A 359 11.89 -4.73 -12.50
CA LEU A 359 11.20 -3.51 -12.91
C LEU A 359 12.09 -2.57 -13.73
N GLY A 360 13.41 -2.68 -13.56
CA GLY A 360 14.44 -1.83 -14.16
C GLY A 360 14.97 -0.81 -13.17
N ASP A 361 16.28 -0.56 -13.21
CA ASP A 361 16.97 0.38 -12.32
C ASP A 361 16.53 1.84 -12.53
N GLN A 362 15.96 2.17 -13.68
CA GLN A 362 15.47 3.51 -14.01
C GLN A 362 14.21 3.92 -13.24
N ILE A 363 13.46 2.96 -12.67
CA ILE A 363 12.22 3.24 -11.95
C ILE A 363 12.56 3.48 -10.48
N PRO A 364 12.33 4.70 -9.95
CA PRO A 364 12.68 5.03 -8.58
C PRO A 364 11.87 4.22 -7.57
N LEU A 365 12.58 3.66 -6.58
CA LEU A 365 11.97 3.10 -5.38
C LEU A 365 11.86 4.21 -4.33
N CYS A 366 10.63 4.60 -4.00
CA CYS A 366 10.33 5.61 -2.98
C CYS A 366 10.58 5.04 -1.59
N MET A 367 11.56 5.60 -0.88
CA MET A 367 12.03 5.11 0.43
C MET A 367 12.35 6.24 1.42
N ASP A 368 11.99 7.49 1.11
CA ASP A 368 12.31 8.67 1.92
C ASP A 368 11.48 8.74 3.22
N ILE A 369 10.33 8.06 3.25
CA ILE A 369 9.48 7.91 4.44
C ILE A 369 9.73 6.52 5.03
N GLU A 370 9.82 6.43 6.36
CA GLU A 370 9.99 5.15 7.06
C GLU A 370 8.87 4.17 6.65
N PRO A 371 9.16 2.97 6.08
CA PRO A 371 8.13 2.12 5.47
C PRO A 371 6.96 1.70 6.36
N ASP A 372 7.13 1.66 7.69
CA ASP A 372 6.04 1.33 8.62
C ASP A 372 5.10 2.54 8.87
N GLU A 373 5.54 3.75 8.56
CA GLU A 373 4.84 5.02 8.83
C GLU A 373 4.13 5.56 7.59
N VAL A 374 4.51 5.09 6.37
CA VAL A 374 4.00 5.56 5.07
C VAL A 374 2.47 5.65 5.02
N VAL A 375 1.76 4.58 5.43
CA VAL A 375 0.30 4.54 5.38
C VAL A 375 -0.31 5.58 6.32
N ALA A 376 0.19 5.71 7.55
CA ALA A 376 -0.31 6.67 8.53
C ALA A 376 -0.06 8.13 8.08
N HIS A 377 1.11 8.39 7.48
CA HIS A 377 1.41 9.65 6.79
C HIS A 377 0.40 9.95 5.68
N GLY A 378 0.06 8.93 4.87
CA GLY A 378 -0.98 9.01 3.85
C GLY A 378 -2.34 9.38 4.41
N CYS A 379 -2.76 8.73 5.49
CA CYS A 379 -4.00 9.04 6.18
C CYS A 379 -4.02 10.48 6.73
N ALA A 380 -2.91 10.98 7.27
CA ALA A 380 -2.80 12.37 7.73
C ALA A 380 -2.83 13.36 6.55
N ALA A 381 -2.18 13.05 5.44
CA ALA A 381 -2.26 13.85 4.22
C ALA A 381 -3.71 13.92 3.70
N GLN A 382 -4.45 12.80 3.75
CA GLN A 382 -5.87 12.78 3.42
C GLN A 382 -6.71 13.57 4.43
N ALA A 383 -6.41 13.48 5.73
CA ALA A 383 -7.07 14.29 6.75
C ALA A 383 -6.90 15.79 6.48
N ARG A 384 -5.73 16.23 6.02
CA ARG A 384 -5.49 17.62 5.59
C ARG A 384 -6.38 18.01 4.43
N VAL A 385 -6.50 17.16 3.41
CA VAL A 385 -7.42 17.39 2.28
C VAL A 385 -8.86 17.49 2.78
N TRP A 386 -9.28 16.57 3.65
CA TRP A 386 -10.62 16.55 4.22
C TRP A 386 -10.94 17.83 5.00
N LEU A 387 -10.02 18.30 5.85
CA LEU A 387 -10.18 19.53 6.63
C LEU A 387 -10.26 20.79 5.75
N ASN A 388 -9.46 20.83 4.68
CA ASN A 388 -9.50 21.94 3.72
C ASN A 388 -10.76 21.90 2.84
N SER A 389 -11.21 20.71 2.43
CA SER A 389 -12.44 20.53 1.65
C SER A 389 -13.71 20.72 2.48
N ALA A 390 -13.70 20.48 3.79
CA ALA A 390 -14.83 20.83 4.66
C ALA A 390 -15.14 22.35 4.65
N MET A 391 -14.19 23.20 4.20
CA MET A 391 -14.41 24.64 3.96
C MET A 391 -14.94 24.98 2.55
N THR A 392 -14.94 24.03 1.60
CA THR A 392 -15.39 24.22 0.21
C THR A 392 -16.23 23.02 -0.21
N ALA A 393 -17.54 23.20 -0.32
CA ALA A 393 -18.59 22.16 -0.47
C ALA A 393 -18.51 21.20 -1.69
N LEU A 394 -17.39 20.52 -1.91
CA LEU A 394 -17.21 19.47 -2.90
C LEU A 394 -16.23 18.42 -2.36
N THR A 395 -16.75 17.37 -1.74
CA THR A 395 -16.27 15.99 -1.91
C THR A 395 -17.23 15.08 -1.16
N SER A 396 -18.20 14.51 -1.87
CA SER A 396 -18.98 13.38 -1.36
C SER A 396 -18.04 12.19 -1.17
N ALA A 397 -17.88 11.78 0.09
CA ALA A 397 -17.02 10.74 0.62
C ALA A 397 -17.51 9.32 0.31
N THR A 398 -17.67 9.01 -0.98
CA THR A 398 -17.82 7.63 -1.46
C THR A 398 -16.70 7.36 -2.46
N PRO A 399 -15.97 6.24 -2.38
CA PRO A 399 -15.13 5.80 -3.49
C PRO A 399 -16.07 5.64 -4.69
N LEU A 400 -16.06 6.63 -5.58
CA LEU A 400 -16.87 6.60 -6.78
C LEU A 400 -16.23 5.52 -7.65
N VAL A 401 -16.86 4.34 -7.70
CA VAL A 401 -16.46 3.31 -8.66
C VAL A 401 -16.89 3.83 -10.03
N THR A 402 -16.02 4.62 -10.64
CA THR A 402 -16.20 5.12 -11.99
C THR A 402 -15.64 4.12 -12.97
N PRO A 403 -16.30 3.89 -14.12
CA PRO A 403 -15.67 3.16 -15.20
C PRO A 403 -14.37 3.86 -15.59
N MET A 404 -13.39 3.07 -16.03
CA MET A 404 -12.10 3.58 -16.49
C MET A 404 -11.92 3.30 -17.98
N VAL A 405 -11.09 4.10 -18.62
CA VAL A 405 -10.64 3.90 -20.00
C VAL A 405 -9.81 2.61 -20.08
N THR A 406 -10.12 1.71 -21.02
CA THR A 406 -9.42 0.42 -21.16
C THR A 406 -8.23 0.47 -22.11
N VAL A 407 -8.28 1.35 -23.12
CA VAL A 407 -7.22 1.53 -24.12
C VAL A 407 -6.84 3.02 -24.21
N PRO A 408 -5.56 3.38 -24.38
CA PRO A 408 -5.17 4.77 -24.58
C PRO A 408 -5.94 5.39 -25.76
N LEU A 409 -6.48 6.59 -25.57
CA LEU A 409 -7.13 7.36 -26.62
C LEU A 409 -6.24 8.52 -27.02
N GLY A 410 -6.11 8.78 -28.32
CA GLY A 410 -5.14 9.75 -28.79
C GLY A 410 -5.30 10.11 -30.26
N ILE A 411 -4.24 10.72 -30.76
CA ILE A 411 -4.16 11.27 -32.11
C ILE A 411 -3.08 10.51 -32.88
N GLN A 412 -3.43 10.03 -34.06
CA GLN A 412 -2.47 9.54 -35.03
C GLN A 412 -1.87 10.71 -35.79
N LEU A 413 -0.54 10.84 -35.74
CA LEU A 413 0.22 11.84 -36.49
C LEU A 413 0.58 11.28 -37.89
N GLY A 414 0.93 12.18 -38.80
CA GLY A 414 1.19 11.84 -40.21
C GLY A 414 2.42 10.96 -40.46
N ASP A 415 3.29 10.80 -39.46
CA ASP A 415 4.43 9.88 -39.45
C ASP A 415 4.08 8.49 -38.86
N GLU A 416 2.79 8.18 -38.73
CA GLU A 416 2.24 6.98 -38.07
C GLU A 416 2.56 6.88 -36.57
N SER A 417 3.11 7.92 -35.96
CA SER A 417 3.27 7.98 -34.50
C SER A 417 1.94 8.26 -33.81
N PHE A 418 1.79 7.78 -32.59
CA PHE A 418 0.59 7.95 -31.78
C PHE A 418 0.88 8.86 -30.59
N THR A 419 0.11 9.94 -30.45
CA THR A 419 0.15 10.81 -29.28
C THR A 419 -1.02 10.47 -28.36
N THR A 420 -0.74 9.91 -27.18
CA THR A 420 -1.77 9.64 -26.17
C THR A 420 -2.31 10.94 -25.59
N VAL A 421 -3.63 11.10 -25.59
CA VAL A 421 -4.33 12.25 -24.98
C VAL A 421 -5.05 11.86 -23.70
N ILE A 422 -5.75 10.73 -23.69
CA ILE A 422 -6.32 10.13 -22.49
C ILE A 422 -5.65 8.77 -22.27
N PRO A 423 -4.78 8.63 -21.25
CA PRO A 423 -4.19 7.34 -20.92
C PRO A 423 -5.26 6.31 -20.55
N ARG A 424 -4.96 5.03 -20.75
CA ARG A 424 -5.75 3.96 -20.13
C ARG A 424 -5.73 4.09 -18.60
N ASN A 425 -6.71 3.46 -17.96
CA ASN A 425 -6.98 3.52 -16.54
C ASN A 425 -7.32 4.94 -16.04
N THR A 426 -7.69 5.86 -16.94
CA THR A 426 -8.23 7.17 -16.56
C THR A 426 -9.69 7.01 -16.13
N PRO A 427 -10.08 7.44 -14.91
CA PRO A 427 -11.47 7.38 -14.45
C PRO A 427 -12.37 8.35 -15.23
N LEU A 428 -13.63 7.97 -15.43
CA LEU A 428 -14.63 8.76 -16.15
C LEU A 428 -15.54 9.56 -15.19
N PRO A 429 -16.05 10.73 -15.59
CA PRO A 429 -15.78 11.42 -16.86
C PRO A 429 -14.39 12.05 -16.89
N ALA A 430 -13.81 12.17 -18.08
CA ALA A 430 -12.47 12.72 -18.26
C ALA A 430 -12.44 13.78 -19.37
N VAL A 431 -11.75 14.89 -19.12
CA VAL A 431 -11.42 15.88 -20.14
C VAL A 431 -9.90 16.07 -20.17
N ARG A 432 -9.33 16.00 -21.37
CA ARG A 432 -7.91 16.24 -21.63
C ARG A 432 -7.78 17.02 -22.92
N SER A 433 -6.78 17.89 -23.00
CA SER A 433 -6.51 18.68 -24.19
C SER A 433 -5.02 18.67 -24.51
N VAL A 434 -4.69 18.63 -25.79
CA VAL A 434 -3.34 18.79 -26.31
C VAL A 434 -3.30 19.92 -27.31
N GLU A 435 -2.18 20.64 -27.36
CA GLU A 435 -1.95 21.65 -28.38
C GLU A 435 -1.11 21.05 -29.52
N LEU A 436 -1.55 21.29 -30.75
CA LEU A 436 -0.84 20.89 -31.97
C LEU A 436 -0.60 22.12 -32.84
N SER A 437 0.57 22.22 -33.45
CA SER A 437 0.86 23.28 -34.42
C SER A 437 0.58 22.79 -35.84
N THR A 438 -0.06 23.62 -36.66
CA THR A 438 -0.28 23.34 -38.09
C THR A 438 0.28 24.47 -38.95
N PRO A 439 1.10 24.18 -39.97
CA PRO A 439 1.56 25.19 -40.93
C PRO A 439 0.50 25.54 -41.97
N PHE A 440 -0.62 24.79 -42.02
CA PHE A 440 -1.65 24.93 -43.04
C PHE A 440 -2.81 25.81 -42.56
N THR A 441 -3.65 26.23 -43.49
CA THR A 441 -4.92 26.93 -43.22
C THR A 441 -6.04 25.99 -42.77
N TYR A 442 -5.69 24.75 -42.43
CA TYR A 442 -6.55 23.74 -41.86
C TYR A 442 -5.79 22.88 -40.84
N ALA A 443 -6.51 22.24 -39.94
CA ALA A 443 -5.99 21.19 -39.07
C ALA A 443 -6.73 19.88 -39.35
N PHE A 444 -5.98 18.82 -39.60
CA PHE A 444 -6.51 17.46 -39.81
C PHE A 444 -6.06 16.59 -38.63
N VAL A 445 -7.02 16.06 -37.89
CA VAL A 445 -6.77 15.28 -36.66
C VAL A 445 -7.45 13.92 -36.80
N THR A 446 -6.65 12.86 -36.90
CA THR A 446 -7.14 11.48 -36.87
C THR A 446 -7.18 11.00 -35.42
N VAL A 447 -8.39 10.73 -34.93
CA VAL A 447 -8.65 10.22 -33.58
C VAL A 447 -8.57 8.69 -33.61
N ALA A 448 -7.81 8.11 -32.69
CA ALA A 448 -7.57 6.67 -32.66
C ALA A 448 -7.42 6.10 -31.24
N GLU A 449 -7.63 4.79 -31.12
CA GLU A 449 -7.20 3.95 -30.01
C GLU A 449 -5.74 3.54 -30.21
N GLY A 450 -4.95 3.61 -29.14
CA GLY A 450 -3.55 3.21 -29.13
C GLY A 450 -3.37 1.82 -28.54
N LYS A 451 -2.33 1.12 -28.98
CA LYS A 451 -1.86 -0.12 -28.38
C LYS A 451 -0.42 0.05 -27.91
N VAL A 452 -0.20 -0.35 -26.66
CA VAL A 452 1.12 -0.30 -26.01
C VAL A 452 1.84 -1.60 -26.33
N GLU A 453 3.01 -1.52 -26.98
CA GLU A 453 3.85 -2.68 -27.27
C GLU A 453 5.31 -2.44 -26.89
N THR A 454 5.99 -3.52 -26.55
CA THR A 454 7.45 -3.54 -26.39
C THR A 454 8.11 -3.57 -27.76
N VAL A 455 9.04 -2.66 -28.01
CA VAL A 455 9.93 -2.69 -29.16
C VAL A 455 11.11 -3.60 -28.82
N PRO A 456 11.27 -4.76 -29.49
CA PRO A 456 12.44 -5.60 -29.28
C PRO A 456 13.70 -4.86 -29.75
N LYS A 457 14.77 -4.91 -28.95
CA LYS A 457 16.09 -4.38 -29.34
C LYS A 457 16.57 -5.17 -30.56
N GLN A 458 17.06 -4.48 -31.60
CA GLN A 458 17.82 -5.17 -32.64
C GLN A 458 19.13 -5.65 -32.00
N PRO A 459 19.57 -6.90 -32.23
CA PRO A 459 20.84 -7.37 -31.68
C PRO A 459 21.96 -6.46 -32.18
N GLN A 460 22.65 -5.79 -31.26
CA GLN A 460 23.89 -5.07 -31.53
C GLN A 460 25.03 -6.02 -31.14
N ASP A 461 26.06 -6.11 -31.98
CA ASP A 461 27.18 -7.06 -31.87
C ASP A 461 28.16 -6.78 -30.70
N ASP A 462 27.74 -6.03 -29.69
CA ASP A 462 28.57 -5.72 -28.52
C ASP A 462 28.16 -6.63 -27.35
N ASP A 463 29.13 -7.37 -26.80
CA ASP A 463 29.05 -8.39 -25.73
C ASP A 463 28.53 -7.88 -24.36
N ASP A 464 27.85 -6.73 -24.31
CA ASP A 464 27.18 -6.23 -23.12
C ASP A 464 25.76 -6.82 -23.07
N ASP A 465 25.66 -8.02 -22.49
CA ASP A 465 24.43 -8.64 -21.97
C ASP A 465 23.84 -7.80 -20.81
N ASP A 466 23.64 -6.50 -21.01
CA ASP A 466 22.81 -5.72 -20.12
C ASP A 466 21.37 -6.17 -20.35
N ASP A 467 20.75 -6.73 -19.30
CA ASP A 467 19.33 -7.07 -19.13
C ASP A 467 18.44 -5.80 -19.25
N GLU A 468 18.64 -5.00 -20.30
CA GLU A 468 17.99 -3.73 -20.52
C GLU A 468 16.56 -4.00 -20.97
N ILE A 469 15.59 -3.57 -20.17
CA ILE A 469 14.16 -3.79 -20.44
C ILE A 469 13.81 -3.24 -21.85
N PRO A 470 12.93 -3.87 -22.65
CA PRO A 470 12.60 -3.37 -24.00
C PRO A 470 11.97 -1.97 -23.98
N ALA A 471 12.22 -1.12 -24.98
CA ALA A 471 11.54 0.20 -25.09
C ALA A 471 10.04 0.02 -25.32
N ILE A 472 9.23 0.95 -24.81
CA ILE A 472 7.79 0.95 -25.05
C ILE A 472 7.47 1.93 -26.16
N LYS A 473 6.67 1.51 -27.14
CA LYS A 473 6.08 2.39 -28.14
C LYS A 473 4.57 2.21 -28.15
N VAL A 474 3.85 3.32 -28.20
CA VAL A 474 2.41 3.32 -28.47
C VAL A 474 2.24 3.55 -29.97
N HIS A 475 1.49 2.67 -30.62
CA HIS A 475 1.12 2.80 -32.03
C HIS A 475 -0.40 2.82 -32.16
N THR A 476 -0.88 3.31 -33.30
CA THR A 476 -2.31 3.25 -33.61
C THR A 476 -2.75 1.81 -33.77
N ASP A 477 -3.78 1.42 -33.03
CA ASP A 477 -4.44 0.12 -33.17
C ASP A 477 -5.69 0.23 -34.05
N ARG A 478 -6.58 1.17 -33.68
CA ARG A 478 -7.86 1.36 -34.36
C ARG A 478 -8.17 2.84 -34.52
N VAL A 479 -8.37 3.27 -35.77
CA VAL A 479 -8.87 4.61 -36.08
C VAL A 479 -10.36 4.70 -35.75
N LEU A 480 -10.74 5.75 -35.02
CA LEU A 480 -12.12 6.02 -34.60
C LEU A 480 -12.81 7.03 -35.51
N GLY A 481 -12.07 8.00 -36.06
CA GLY A 481 -12.59 8.98 -37.02
C GLY A 481 -11.68 10.18 -37.20
N ASP A 482 -12.01 11.02 -38.17
CA ASP A 482 -11.24 12.23 -38.49
C ASP A 482 -12.02 13.50 -38.16
N VAL A 483 -11.32 14.52 -37.67
CA VAL A 483 -11.84 15.87 -37.49
C VAL A 483 -11.04 16.84 -38.35
N VAL A 484 -11.72 17.65 -39.15
CA VAL A 484 -11.09 18.67 -40.00
C VAL A 484 -11.60 20.05 -39.61
N LEU A 485 -10.68 20.92 -39.21
CA LEU A 485 -10.95 22.34 -38.98
C LEU A 485 -10.35 23.14 -40.14
N SER A 486 -11.20 23.78 -40.94
CA SER A 486 -10.79 24.55 -42.13
C SER A 486 -10.86 26.07 -41.88
N ASP A 487 -10.27 26.84 -42.80
CA ASP A 487 -10.30 28.30 -42.83
C ASP A 487 -9.68 28.98 -41.58
N ILE A 488 -8.59 28.42 -41.07
CA ILE A 488 -7.79 29.00 -39.99
C ILE A 488 -6.53 29.69 -40.54
N PRO A 489 -5.90 30.62 -39.81
CA PRO A 489 -4.64 31.20 -40.24
C PRO A 489 -3.55 30.13 -40.38
N ALA A 490 -2.63 30.29 -41.33
CA ALA A 490 -1.43 29.45 -41.41
C ALA A 490 -0.55 29.64 -40.16
N ASP A 491 0.27 28.63 -39.85
CA ASP A 491 1.16 28.61 -38.67
C ASP A 491 0.42 28.83 -37.33
N SER A 492 -0.79 28.26 -37.21
CA SER A 492 -1.62 28.36 -36.01
C SER A 492 -1.39 27.19 -35.05
N SER A 493 -1.58 27.45 -33.75
CA SER A 493 -1.74 26.40 -32.74
C SER A 493 -3.24 26.06 -32.62
N VAL A 494 -3.58 24.77 -32.69
CA VAL A 494 -4.93 24.26 -32.46
C VAL A 494 -4.96 23.45 -31.17
N SER A 495 -6.00 23.67 -30.37
CA SER A 495 -6.28 22.88 -29.17
C SER A 495 -7.22 21.74 -29.53
N VAL A 496 -6.80 20.51 -29.26
CA VAL A 496 -7.61 19.30 -29.45
C VAL A 496 -8.04 18.79 -28.08
N SER A 497 -9.33 18.90 -27.78
CA SER A 497 -9.91 18.49 -26.50
C SER A 497 -10.68 17.18 -26.65
N PHE A 498 -10.28 16.15 -25.91
CA PHE A 498 -11.00 14.89 -25.76
C PHE A 498 -11.88 14.99 -24.51
N GLN A 499 -13.18 14.75 -24.67
CA GLN A 499 -14.17 14.76 -23.61
C GLN A 499 -14.86 13.39 -23.58
N LEU A 500 -14.61 12.61 -22.55
CA LEU A 500 -15.16 11.27 -22.40
C LEU A 500 -16.17 11.26 -21.25
N SER A 501 -17.42 10.97 -21.60
CA SER A 501 -18.55 10.93 -20.66
C SER A 501 -18.59 9.61 -19.86
N LEU A 502 -19.43 9.56 -18.81
CA LEU A 502 -19.67 8.33 -18.03
C LEU A 502 -20.24 7.19 -18.87
N ASP A 503 -21.03 7.53 -19.89
CA ASP A 503 -21.62 6.57 -20.85
C ASP A 503 -20.63 6.13 -21.93
N LYS A 504 -19.34 6.48 -21.78
CA LYS A 504 -18.23 6.19 -22.72
C LYS A 504 -18.35 6.83 -24.09
N VAL A 505 -19.22 7.83 -24.26
CA VAL A 505 -19.27 8.65 -25.48
C VAL A 505 -18.08 9.62 -25.48
N LEU A 506 -17.24 9.53 -26.51
CA LEU A 506 -16.09 10.39 -26.75
C LEU A 506 -16.49 11.56 -27.65
N THR A 507 -16.31 12.79 -27.18
CA THR A 507 -16.43 14.01 -27.98
C THR A 507 -15.06 14.65 -28.13
N VAL A 508 -14.59 14.82 -29.35
CA VAL A 508 -13.31 15.47 -29.67
C VAL A 508 -13.60 16.83 -30.30
N VAL A 509 -13.12 17.90 -29.68
CA VAL A 509 -13.29 19.28 -30.16
C VAL A 509 -11.94 19.84 -30.56
N VAL A 510 -11.77 20.20 -31.83
CA VAL A 510 -10.59 20.89 -32.35
C VAL A 510 -10.92 22.37 -32.45
N THR A 511 -10.20 23.23 -31.75
CA THR A 511 -10.43 24.68 -31.70
C THR A 511 -9.16 25.44 -32.04
N GLU A 512 -9.25 26.45 -32.91
CA GLU A 512 -8.17 27.42 -33.10
C GLU A 512 -8.43 28.63 -32.19
N PRO A 513 -7.57 28.89 -31.17
CA PRO A 513 -7.90 29.84 -30.11
C PRO A 513 -8.04 31.30 -30.56
N LYS A 514 -7.38 31.73 -31.65
CA LYS A 514 -7.41 33.16 -32.05
C LYS A 514 -8.68 33.52 -32.81
N SER A 515 -9.12 32.66 -33.72
CA SER A 515 -10.35 32.82 -34.52
C SER A 515 -11.59 32.25 -33.84
N GLN A 516 -11.41 31.45 -32.78
CA GLN A 516 -12.49 30.74 -32.07
C GLN A 516 -13.29 29.80 -32.98
N LYS A 517 -12.75 29.42 -34.14
CA LYS A 517 -13.34 28.38 -34.99
C LYS A 517 -13.10 27.01 -34.38
N SER A 518 -14.12 26.16 -34.42
CA SER A 518 -14.06 24.80 -33.89
C SER A 518 -14.73 23.78 -34.79
N ALA A 519 -14.25 22.54 -34.75
CA ALA A 519 -14.84 21.36 -35.37
C ALA A 519 -14.96 20.23 -34.34
N THR A 520 -15.99 19.38 -34.46
CA THR A 520 -16.32 18.38 -33.43
C THR A 520 -16.53 16.97 -34.02
N LEU A 521 -15.72 16.04 -33.52
CA LEU A 521 -15.88 14.59 -33.41
C LEU A 521 -16.86 14.12 -32.34
N THR A 522 -17.88 13.30 -32.60
CA THR A 522 -18.56 12.52 -31.54
C THR A 522 -18.61 11.05 -31.92
N ILE A 523 -18.13 10.19 -31.03
CA ILE A 523 -18.01 8.73 -31.18
C ILE A 523 -18.72 8.09 -29.97
N ALA A 524 -19.70 7.24 -30.24
CA ALA A 524 -20.52 6.56 -29.23
C ALA A 524 -20.05 5.12 -28.96
#